data_AF-H5XX74-F1
#
_entry.id   AF-H5XX74-F1
#
_cell.length_a   1.000
_cell.length_b   1.000
_cell.length_c   1.000
_cell.angle_alpha   90.00
_cell.angle_beta   90.00
_cell.angle_gamma   90.00
#
_symmetry.space_group_name_H-M   'P 1'
#
loop_
_entity.id
_entity.type
_entity.pdbx_description
1 polymer ?
#
loop_
_entity_poly.entity_id
_entity_poly.type
_entity_poly.pdbx_seq_one_letter_code
_entity_poly.pdbx_strand_id
1 'polypeptide(L)' 'MELGLILGLILSAFGIILTFLSYQEWYINWVKERIPMEINRLVRGERISGLALLTIGLLQTMKVLI' A
#
# COMPACT_ATOMS: atom_id res chain seq x y z
N MET A 1 16.69 -3.36 16.48
CA MET A 1 15.59 -4.34 16.64
C MET A 1 14.25 -3.62 16.61
N GLU A 2 13.98 -2.68 17.52
CA GLU A 2 12.70 -1.95 17.60
C GLU A 2 12.33 -1.16 16.34
N LEU A 3 13.29 -0.41 15.79
CA LEU A 3 13.10 0.40 14.58
C LEU A 3 12.68 -0.42 13.34
N GLY A 4 13.17 -1.67 13.23
CA GLY A 4 12.84 -2.55 12.11
C GLY A 4 11.41 -3.10 12.21
N LEU A 5 10.94 -3.42 13.43
CA LEU A 5 9.56 -3.83 13.67
C LEU A 5 8.58 -2.68 13.42
N ILE A 6 8.91 -1.48 13.91
CA ILE A 6 8.09 -0.29 13.69
C ILE A 6 7.96 0.00 12.19
N LEU A 7 9.07 -0.06 11.45
CA LEU A 7 9.03 0.13 10.00
C LEU A 7 8.17 -0.92 9.29
N GLY A 8 8.32 -2.20 9.66
CA GLY A 8 7.53 -3.30 9.09
C GLY A 8 6.03 -3.12 9.33
N LEU A 9 5.62 -2.81 10.56
CA LEU A 9 4.23 -2.56 10.93
C LEU A 9 3.65 -1.35 10.21
N ILE A 10 4.40 -0.26 10.10
CA ILE A 10 3.97 0.94 9.37
C ILE A 10 3.73 0.61 7.90
N LEU A 11 4.67 -0.07 7.24
CA LEU A 11 4.54 -0.46 5.82
C LEU A 11 3.34 -1.38 5.60
N SER A 12 3.11 -2.34 6.50
CA SER A 12 1.94 -3.21 6.43
C SER A 12 0.63 -2.44 6.61
N ALA A 13 0.57 -1.51 7.56
CA ALA A 13 -0.60 -0.65 7.76
C ALA A 13 -0.90 0.21 6.53
N PHE A 14 0.13 0.85 5.95
CA PHE A 14 -0.02 1.62 4.71
C PHE A 14 -0.46 0.74 3.54
N GLY A 15 0.08 -0.47 3.41
CA GLY A 15 -0.34 -1.43 2.39
C GLY A 15 -1.83 -1.76 2.48
N ILE A 16 -2.32 -2.09 3.69
CA ILE A 16 -3.74 -2.37 3.93
C ILE A 16 -4.61 -1.16 3.59
N ILE A 17 -4.23 0.03 4.07
CA ILE A 17 -4.99 1.27 3.84
C ILE A 17 -5.06 1.58 2.34
N LEU A 18 -3.94 1.50 1.62
CA LEU A 18 -3.89 1.80 0.18
C LEU A 18 -4.74 0.78 -0.61
N THR A 19 -4.63 -0.51 -0.27
CA THR A 19 -5.47 -1.54 -0.89
C THR A 19 -6.95 -1.27 -0.61
N PHE A 20 -7.34 -0.93 0.62
CA PHE A 20 -8.73 -0.60 0.95
C PHE A 20 -9.24 0.65 0.20
N LEU A 21 -8.45 1.72 0.19
CA LEU A 21 -8.77 2.96 -0.52
C LEU A 21 -8.91 2.73 -2.03
N SER A 22 -8.17 1.80 -2.62
CA SER A 22 -8.28 1.47 -4.04
C SER A 22 -9.65 0.91 -4.47
N TYR A 23 -10.49 0.50 -3.52
CA TYR A 23 -11.88 0.09 -3.78
C TYR A 23 -12.87 1.24 -3.70
N GLN A 24 -12.45 2.39 -3.17
CA GLN A 24 -13.30 3.55 -2.97
C GLN A 24 -13.24 4.47 -4.18
N GLU A 25 -14.38 4.71 -4.83
CA GLU A 25 -14.45 5.55 -6.03
C GLU A 25 -13.99 6.99 -5.78
N TRP A 26 -14.31 7.55 -4.61
CA TRP A 26 -13.90 8.91 -4.23
C TRP A 26 -12.38 9.07 -4.19
N TYR A 27 -11.67 8.06 -3.68
CA TYR A 27 -10.21 8.05 -3.62
C TYR A 27 -9.61 7.95 -5.01
N ILE A 28 -10.10 7.01 -5.83
CA ILE A 28 -9.62 6.81 -7.19
C ILE A 28 -9.85 8.05 -8.05
N ASN A 29 -11.00 8.72 -7.91
CA ASN A 29 -11.28 9.98 -8.59
C ASN A 29 -10.31 11.10 -8.16
N TRP A 30 -10.06 11.23 -6.86
CA TRP A 30 -9.08 12.19 -6.33
C TRP A 30 -7.65 11.91 -6.80
N VAL A 31 -7.23 10.64 -6.87
CA VAL A 31 -5.91 10.27 -7.41
C VAL A 31 -5.85 10.57 -8.91
N LYS A 32 -6.91 10.27 -9.66
CA LYS A 32 -6.99 10.56 -11.11
C LYS A 32 -6.86 12.05 -11.43
N GLU A 33 -7.41 12.92 -10.60
CA GLU A 33 -7.24 14.38 -10.74
C GLU A 33 -5.78 14.82 -10.66
N ARG A 34 -4.95 14.08 -9.91
CA ARG A 34 -3.52 14.36 -9.75
C ARG A 34 -2.65 13.63 -10.77
N ILE A 35 -3.05 12.42 -11.14
CA ILE A 35 -2.35 11.55 -12.07
C ILE A 35 -3.35 11.18 -13.19
N PRO A 36 -3.38 11.95 -14.29
CA PRO A 36 -4.31 11.72 -15.38
C PRO A 36 -3.91 10.45 -16.14
N MET A 37 -4.42 9.31 -15.68
CA MET A 37 -4.25 7.99 -16.27
C MET A 37 -5.60 7.29 -16.40
N GLU A 38 -5.68 6.28 -17.28
CA GLU A 38 -6.87 5.43 -17.38
C GLU A 38 -7.25 4.83 -16.03
N ILE A 39 -8.53 4.93 -15.65
CA ILE A 39 -9.05 4.48 -14.34
C ILE A 39 -8.66 3.02 -14.07
N ASN A 40 -8.78 2.14 -15.06
CA ASN A 40 -8.45 0.72 -14.92
C ASN A 40 -6.96 0.50 -14.59
N ARG A 41 -6.06 1.29 -15.17
CA ARG A 41 -4.62 1.22 -14.89
C ARG A 41 -4.32 1.80 -13.51
N LEU A 42 -4.98 2.90 -13.14
CA LEU A 42 -4.84 3.55 -11.85
C LEU A 42 -5.26 2.62 -10.71
N VAL A 43 -6.46 2.05 -10.78
CA VAL A 43 -7.00 1.09 -9.79
C VAL A 43 -6.08 -0.12 -9.67
N ARG A 44 -5.61 -0.67 -10.80
CA ARG A 44 -4.66 -1.79 -10.78
C ARG A 44 -3.33 -1.41 -10.14
N GLY A 45 -2.80 -0.23 -10.44
CA GLY A 45 -1.56 0.29 -9.87
C GLY A 45 -1.66 0.47 -8.35
N GLU A 46 -2.71 1.12 -7.88
CA GLU A 46 -2.97 1.33 -6.44
C GLU A 46 -3.06 0.00 -5.69
N ARG A 47 -3.78 -1.00 -6.25
CA ARG A 47 -3.88 -2.33 -5.66
C ARG A 47 -2.55 -3.05 -5.58
N ILE A 48 -1.78 -3.03 -6.67
CA ILE A 48 -0.46 -3.69 -6.73
C ILE A 48 0.49 -3.02 -5.74
N SER A 49 0.53 -1.68 -5.70
CA SER A 49 1.35 -0.92 -4.75
C SER A 49 0.98 -1.23 -3.31
N GLY A 50 -0.32 -1.33 -2.99
CA GLY A 50 -0.79 -1.68 -1.65
C GLY A 50 -0.36 -3.09 -1.22
N LEU A 51 -0.52 -4.06 -2.12
CA LEU A 51 -0.06 -5.44 -1.90
C LEU A 51 1.47 -5.53 -1.78
N ALA A 52 2.21 -4.75 -2.56
CA ALA A 52 3.67 -4.70 -2.49
C ALA A 52 4.14 -4.12 -1.15
N LEU A 53 3.56 -3.00 -0.70
CA LEU A 53 3.85 -2.42 0.61
C LEU A 53 3.54 -3.38 1.75
N LEU A 54 2.40 -4.07 1.67
CA LEU A 54 2.02 -5.08 2.66
C LEU A 54 3.05 -6.22 2.72
N THR A 55 3.45 -6.74 1.55
CA THR A 55 4.42 -7.83 1.44
C THR A 55 5.79 -7.41 1.99
N ILE A 56 6.28 -6.22 1.62
CA ILE A 56 7.56 -5.69 2.12
C ILE A 56 7.49 -5.48 3.63
N GLY A 57 6.40 -4.93 4.16
CA GLY A 57 6.20 -4.74 5.60
C GLY A 57 6.22 -6.06 6.37
N LEU A 58 5.55 -7.10 5.85
CA LEU A 58 5.57 -8.43 6.44
C LEU A 58 6.96 -9.06 6.41
N LEU A 59 7.66 -9.02 5.27
CA LEU A 59 9.02 -9.55 5.13
C LEU A 59 10.00 -8.85 6.08
N GLN A 60 9.90 -7.53 6.20
CA GLN A 60 10.72 -6.76 7.13
C GLN A 60 10.43 -7.15 8.58
N THR A 61 9.16 -7.32 8.94
CA THR A 61 8.75 -7.73 10.28
C THR A 61 9.29 -9.13 10.59
N MET A 62 9.13 -10.09 9.67
CA MET A 62 9.64 -11.46 9.81
C MET A 62 11.16 -11.49 9.95
N LYS A 63 11.88 -10.71 9.14
CA LYS A 63 13.35 -10.60 9.21
C LYS A 63 13.86 -10.12 10.56
N VAL A 64 13.08 -9.31 11.28
CA VAL A 64 13.49 -8.77 12.59
C VAL A 64 13.09 -9.70 13.73
N LEU A 65 12.10 -10.58 13.51
CA LEU A 65 11.63 -11.56 14.49
C LEU A 65 12.44 -12.88 14.48
N ILE A 66 13.08 -13.21 13.36
CA ILE A 66 13.95 -14.39 13.17
C ILE A 66 15.41 -13.99 13.42
#